data_AF-A0A7I7LJQ5-F1
#
_entry.id   AF-A0A7I7LJQ5-F1
#
_cell.length_a   1.000
_cell.length_b   1.000
_cell.length_c   1.000
_cell.angle_alpha   90.00
_cell.angle_beta   90.00
_cell.angle_gamma   90.00
#
_symmetry.space_group_name_H-M   'P 1'
#
loop_
_entity.id
_entity.type
_entity.pdbx_description
1 polymer ?
#
loop_
_entity_poly.entity_id
_entity_poly.type
_entity_poly.pdbx_seq_one_letter_code
_entity_poly.pdbx_strand_id
1 'polypeptide(L)'
;MTLADQLGRILDPVFEKAQGRQLSLGTIRERIDAELGDGAGERVSLTCRDVDKKEIVVYEVQLSLPPVAELGATQSTLSLQDLLFKGPTISAQCLRGRVP
;
A
#
# COMPACT_ATOMS: atom_id res chain seq x y z
N MET A 1 6.09 8.18 -15.57
CA MET A 1 6.19 7.35 -14.36
C MET A 1 4.78 7.17 -13.84
N THR A 2 4.33 5.93 -13.68
CA THR A 2 2.98 5.60 -13.23
C THR A 2 2.86 5.69 -11.70
N LEU A 3 1.66 5.60 -11.15
CA LEU A 3 1.45 5.47 -9.69
C LEU A 3 2.01 4.13 -9.17
N ALA A 4 1.90 3.07 -9.97
CA ALA A 4 2.49 1.77 -9.64
C ALA A 4 4.01 1.85 -9.55
N ASP A 5 4.67 2.56 -10.46
CA ASP A 5 6.13 2.75 -10.43
C ASP A 5 6.57 3.52 -9.17
N GLN A 6 5.79 4.54 -8.75
CA GLN A 6 6.03 5.29 -7.52
C GLN A 6 5.93 4.38 -6.29
N LEU A 7 4.88 3.56 -6.23
CA LEU A 7 4.65 2.65 -5.12
C LEU A 7 5.71 1.54 -5.05
N GLY A 8 6.08 0.96 -6.21
CA GLY A 8 7.10 -0.09 -6.30
C GLY A 8 8.44 0.37 -5.73
N ARG A 9 8.90 1.59 -6.07
CA ARG A 9 10.12 2.16 -5.49
C ARG A 9 10.12 2.23 -3.96
N ILE A 10 8.95 2.39 -3.35
CA ILE A 10 8.80 2.49 -1.89
C ILE A 10 8.71 1.10 -1.25
N LEU A 11 7.92 0.21 -1.85
CA LEU A 11 7.52 -1.07 -1.26
C LEU A 11 8.33 -2.27 -1.72
N ASP A 12 8.88 -2.29 -2.94
CA ASP A 12 9.68 -3.41 -3.44
C ASP A 12 10.79 -3.79 -2.46
N PRO A 13 11.59 -2.85 -1.90
CA PRO A 13 12.62 -3.21 -0.92
C PRO A 13 12.05 -3.82 0.37
N VAL A 14 10.83 -3.46 0.76
CA VAL A 14 10.15 -4.02 1.95
C VAL A 14 9.73 -5.47 1.67
N PHE A 15 9.13 -5.72 0.51
CA PHE A 15 8.68 -7.06 0.12
C PHE A 15 9.84 -8.00 -0.20
N GLU A 16 10.89 -7.53 -0.89
CA GLU A 16 12.12 -8.28 -1.13
C GLU A 16 12.78 -8.71 0.19
N LYS A 17 12.89 -7.79 1.16
CA LYS A 17 13.43 -8.10 2.48
C LYS A 17 12.53 -9.06 3.27
N ALA A 18 11.22 -9.04 3.03
CA ALA A 18 10.25 -9.88 3.72
C ALA A 18 10.02 -11.25 3.06
N GLN A 19 10.65 -11.57 1.93
CA GLN A 19 10.47 -12.87 1.25
C GLN A 19 10.62 -14.05 2.22
N GLY A 20 9.67 -14.98 2.12
CA GLY A 20 9.55 -16.16 2.97
C GLY A 20 9.21 -15.86 4.43
N ARG A 21 8.96 -14.61 4.84
CA ARG A 21 8.73 -14.17 6.22
C ARG A 21 7.39 -13.45 6.38
N GLN A 22 6.98 -13.23 7.63
CA GLN A 22 5.80 -12.43 7.93
C GLN A 22 6.08 -10.94 7.68
N LEU A 23 5.16 -10.28 6.99
CA LEU A 23 5.09 -8.84 6.83
C LEU A 23 3.82 -8.32 7.48
N SER A 24 3.95 -7.26 8.29
CA SER A 24 2.82 -6.61 8.94
C SER A 24 2.36 -5.38 8.17
N LEU A 25 1.07 -5.08 8.24
CA LEU A 25 0.52 -3.84 7.70
C LEU A 25 1.19 -2.62 8.35
N GLY A 26 1.52 -2.68 9.64
CA GLY A 26 2.23 -1.60 10.35
C GLY A 26 3.55 -1.24 9.67
N THR A 27 4.37 -2.24 9.33
CA THR A 27 5.64 -2.04 8.62
C THR A 27 5.46 -1.34 7.26
N ILE A 28 4.39 -1.69 6.53
CA ILE A 28 4.08 -1.06 5.24
C ILE A 28 3.62 0.39 5.46
N ARG A 29 2.75 0.63 6.43
CA ARG A 29 2.25 1.97 6.76
C ARG A 29 3.37 2.89 7.21
N GLU A 30 4.23 2.43 8.11
CA GLU A 30 5.43 3.17 8.56
C GLU A 30 6.37 3.50 7.39
N ARG A 31 6.57 2.57 6.45
CA ARG A 31 7.37 2.83 5.25
C ARG A 31 6.75 3.92 4.38
N ILE A 32 5.43 3.87 4.19
CA ILE A 32 4.69 4.85 3.40
C ILE A 32 4.72 6.22 4.09
N ASP A 33 4.51 6.28 5.40
CA ASP A 33 4.61 7.50 6.20
C ASP A 33 6.01 8.12 6.11
N ALA A 34 7.06 7.30 6.18
CA ALA A 34 8.44 7.78 6.09
C ALA A 34 8.79 8.41 4.72
N GLU A 35 8.21 7.90 3.62
CA GLU A 35 8.53 8.36 2.26
C GLU A 35 7.56 9.44 1.75
N LEU A 36 6.29 9.38 2.17
CA LEU A 36 5.22 10.25 1.67
C LEU A 36 4.67 11.19 2.73
N GLY A 37 5.13 11.12 3.98
CA GLY A 37 4.71 11.96 5.09
C GLY A 37 3.70 11.31 6.03
N ASP A 38 3.73 11.74 7.29
CA ASP A 38 2.94 11.17 8.39
C ASP A 38 1.43 11.09 8.06
N GLY A 39 0.84 9.92 8.27
CA GLY A 39 -0.58 9.65 8.07
C GLY A 39 -0.95 9.17 6.65
N ALA A 40 -0.01 9.17 5.70
CA ALA A 40 -0.21 8.60 4.37
C ALA A 40 -0.54 7.09 4.45
N GLY A 41 0.09 6.36 5.38
CA GLY A 41 -0.11 4.93 5.61
C GLY A 41 -1.54 4.56 6.01
N GLU A 42 -2.32 5.49 6.57
CA GLU A 42 -3.73 5.24 6.92
C GLU A 42 -4.63 5.00 5.69
N ARG A 43 -4.14 5.33 4.48
CA ARG A 43 -4.79 5.06 3.19
C ARG A 43 -4.32 3.75 2.56
N VAL A 44 -3.55 2.94 3.29
CA VAL A 44 -3.01 1.67 2.82
C VAL A 44 -3.58 0.51 3.62
N SER A 45 -3.93 -0.57 2.93
CA SER A 45 -4.40 -1.83 3.52
C SER A 45 -3.75 -3.01 2.82
N LEU A 46 -3.70 -4.14 3.52
CA LEU A 46 -3.30 -5.42 2.96
C LEU A 46 -4.52 -6.29 2.74
N THR A 47 -4.51 -7.01 1.62
CA THR A 47 -5.38 -8.15 1.41
C THR A 47 -4.54 -9.41 1.52
N CYS A 48 -5.00 -10.33 2.36
CA CYS A 48 -4.36 -11.62 2.51
C CYS A 48 -5.28 -12.74 2.03
N ARG A 49 -4.68 -13.83 1.57
CA ARG A 49 -5.39 -15.04 1.17
C ARG A 49 -4.96 -16.19 2.07
N ASP A 50 -5.91 -17.01 2.47
CA ASP A 50 -5.63 -18.31 3.08
C ASP A 50 -5.26 -19.31 1.98
N VAL A 51 -4.07 -19.91 2.09
CA VAL A 51 -3.56 -20.96 1.21
C VAL A 51 -3.62 -22.28 1.97
N ASP A 52 -4.46 -23.19 1.47
CA ASP A 52 -4.64 -24.56 1.95
C ASP A 52 -4.94 -24.70 3.47
N LYS A 53 -5.52 -23.67 4.11
CA LYS A 53 -5.76 -23.61 5.57
C LYS A 53 -4.51 -23.72 6.42
N LYS A 54 -3.35 -23.49 5.81
CA LYS A 54 -2.03 -23.63 6.46
C LYS A 54 -1.35 -22.30 6.63
N GLU A 55 -1.63 -21.36 5.73
CA GLU A 55 -0.87 -20.12 5.67
C GLU A 55 -1.70 -18.96 5.16
N ILE A 56 -1.55 -17.81 5.82
CA ILE A 56 -2.10 -16.53 5.37
C ILE A 56 -0.99 -15.81 4.61
N VAL A 57 -1.15 -15.65 3.29
CA VAL A 57 -0.19 -14.95 2.43
C VAL A 57 -0.68 -13.55 2.10
N VAL A 58 0.24 -12.58 2.05
CA VAL A 58 -0.06 -11.25 1.50
C VAL A 58 -0.21 -11.39 -0.01
N TYR A 59 -1.32 -10.94 -0.56
CA TYR A 59 -1.63 -11.08 -1.99
C TYR A 59 -1.73 -9.72 -2.70
N GLU A 60 -2.30 -8.71 -2.03
CA GLU A 60 -2.44 -7.36 -2.60
C GLU A 60 -2.13 -6.28 -1.56
N VAL A 61 -1.62 -5.16 -2.06
CA VAL A 61 -1.62 -3.87 -1.35
C VAL A 61 -2.72 -3.01 -1.96
N GLN A 62 -3.61 -2.51 -1.13
CA GLN A 62 -4.70 -1.62 -1.55
C GLN A 62 -4.37 -0.19 -1.14
N LEU A 63 -4.57 0.73 -2.08
CA LEU A 63 -4.46 2.17 -1.88
C LEU A 63 -5.83 2.81 -1.96
N SER A 64 -6.14 3.68 -0.99
CA SER A 64 -7.31 4.54 -1.03
C SER A 64 -6.97 5.82 -1.79
N LEU A 65 -7.57 5.98 -2.96
CA LEU A 65 -7.40 7.15 -3.83
C LEU A 65 -8.67 8.01 -3.80
N PRO A 66 -8.60 9.28 -4.23
CA PRO A 66 -9.78 10.12 -4.36
C PRO A 66 -10.74 9.58 -5.42
N PRO A 67 -12.00 10.04 -5.44
CA PRO A 67 -12.98 9.67 -6.45
C PRO A 67 -12.44 9.89 -7.87
N VAL A 68 -12.87 9.05 -8.82
CA VAL A 68 -12.41 9.11 -10.22
C VAL A 68 -12.65 10.49 -10.86
N ALA A 69 -13.73 11.18 -10.45
CA ALA A 69 -14.03 12.54 -10.90
C ALA A 69 -12.92 13.55 -10.55
N GLU A 70 -12.18 13.32 -9.46
CA GLU A 70 -11.08 14.18 -9.02
C GLU A 70 -9.73 13.78 -9.61
N LEU A 71 -9.60 12.55 -10.14
CA LEU A 71 -8.38 12.08 -10.81
C LEU A 71 -8.16 12.78 -12.17
N GLY A 72 -9.25 13.15 -12.86
CA GLY A 72 -9.19 13.73 -14.22
C GLY A 72 -8.84 15.23 -14.28
N ALA A 73 -8.82 15.93 -13.15
CA ALA A 73 -8.59 17.38 -13.09
C ALA A 73 -7.11 17.79 -13.18
N THR A 74 -6.18 16.82 -13.25
CA THR A 74 -4.72 17.07 -13.23
C THR A 74 -4.07 16.56 -14.51
N GLN A 75 -3.78 17.47 -15.45
CA GLN A 75 -3.05 17.19 -16.70
C GLN A 75 -1.53 17.08 -16.50
N SER A 76 -1.04 17.28 -15.27
CA SER A 76 0.36 17.10 -14.88
C SER A 76 0.58 15.74 -14.21
N THR A 77 1.84 15.30 -14.19
CA THR A 77 2.27 14.06 -13.52
C THR A 77 1.66 13.91 -12.13
N LEU A 78 0.82 12.89 -11.94
CA LEU A 78 0.16 12.60 -10.67
C LEU A 78 1.19 12.20 -9.61
N SER A 79 1.26 12.96 -8.53
CA SER A 79 2.00 12.61 -7.32
C SER A 79 1.22 11.59 -6.50
N LEU A 80 1.83 10.46 -6.19
CA LEU A 80 1.22 9.45 -5.32
C LEU A 80 0.89 10.02 -3.93
N GLN A 81 1.75 10.91 -3.42
CA GLN A 81 1.55 11.60 -2.15
C GLN A 81 0.24 12.40 -2.15
N ASP A 82 0.08 13.29 -3.13
CA ASP A 82 -1.09 14.17 -3.21
C ASP A 82 -2.39 13.38 -3.35
N LEU A 83 -2.36 12.28 -4.11
CA LEU A 83 -3.52 11.41 -4.26
C LEU A 83 -3.86 10.68 -2.97
N LEU A 84 -2.88 10.11 -2.26
CA LEU A 84 -3.14 9.42 -1.01
C LEU A 84 -3.74 10.34 0.06
N PHE A 85 -3.26 11.58 0.19
CA PHE A 85 -3.82 12.51 1.17
C PHE A 85 -5.24 12.99 0.85
N LYS A 86 -5.63 12.99 -0.43
CA LYS A 86 -7.02 13.26 -0.85
C LYS A 86 -7.93 12.04 -0.70
N GLY A 87 -7.36 10.84 -0.69
CA GLY A 87 -8.11 9.61 -0.43
C GLY A 87 -8.61 9.53 1.01
N PRO A 88 -9.78 8.91 1.24
CA PRO A 88 -10.25 8.64 2.60
C PRO A 88 -9.35 7.61 3.29
N THR A 89 -9.28 7.65 4.62
CA THR A 89 -8.63 6.58 5.39
C THR A 89 -9.36 5.26 5.22
N ILE A 90 -8.64 4.14 5.29
CA ILE A 90 -9.21 2.80 5.15
C ILE A 90 -8.85 1.89 6.32
N SER A 91 -9.81 1.02 6.66
CA SER A 91 -9.59 -0.02 7.66
C SER A 91 -8.66 -1.11 7.13
N ALA A 92 -7.95 -1.74 8.05
CA ALA A 92 -7.14 -2.90 7.75
C ALA A 92 -8.04 -4.11 7.48
N GLN A 93 -7.88 -4.77 6.33
CA GLN A 93 -8.53 -6.05 6.05
C GLN A 93 -7.64 -7.21 6.51
N CYS A 94 -6.32 -7.08 6.32
CA CYS A 94 -5.31 -7.97 6.87
C CYS A 94 -4.27 -7.17 7.65
N LEU A 95 -3.95 -7.62 8.86
CA LEU A 95 -2.93 -6.99 9.71
C LEU A 95 -1.53 -7.57 9.48
N ARG A 96 -1.44 -8.83 9.06
CA ARG A 96 -0.18 -9.54 8.86
C ARG A 96 -0.39 -10.77 7.98
N GLY A 97 0.54 -11.01 7.06
CA GLY A 97 0.60 -12.24 6.26
C GLY A 97 2.05 -12.58 5.91
N ARG A 98 2.28 -13.78 5.39
CA ARG A 98 3.60 -14.15 4.84
C ARG A 98 3.76 -13.59 3.43
N VAL A 99 4.94 -13.11 3.11
CA VAL A 99 5.33 -12.83 1.71
C VAL A 99 5.90 -14.14 1.14
N PRO A 100 5.29 -14.70 0.09
CA PRO A 100 5.77 -15.95 -0.51
C PRO A 100 7.20 -15.84 -1.04
#